data_AF-A0A1S3GVF0-F1
#
_entry.id   AF-A0A1S3GVF0-F1
#
_cell.length_a   1.000
_cell.length_b   1.000
_cell.length_c   1.000
_cell.angle_alpha   90.00
_cell.angle_beta   90.00
_cell.angle_gamma   90.00
#
_symmetry.space_group_name_H-M   'P 1'
#
loop_
_entity.id
_entity.type
_entity.pdbx_description
1 polymer ?
#
loop_
_entity_poly.entity_id
_entity_poly.type
_entity_poly.pdbx_seq_one_letter_code
_entity_poly.pdbx_strand_id
1 'polypeptide(L)'
;MPAKYVEDKDKMLSRTLQLVELANETWLVTGRHPLPIITAAAFLAWQSLQPSHRLTCSLARFCKLANVDLPYPAASRLQELLAVLLQMAEQLAWLQILKLDKRSVVKHIDDLLQHRHLLIRMAFRDGTAEVESQEELQGQQQEQEEVEDNSLDKPKGKRPASPALLLPPCMLKPPKRIHSTSPVSTVTGDENISDSEIEQYLRTPQEVRDFQRAQAASQAAPNPP
;
A
#
# COMPACT_ATOMS: atom_id res chain seq x y z
N MET A 1 -9.65 -35.17 -3.97
CA MET A 1 -8.47 -34.29 -4.17
C MET A 1 -7.48 -34.99 -5.10
N PRO A 2 -6.97 -34.35 -6.17
CA PRO A 2 -5.96 -34.96 -7.04
C PRO A 2 -4.67 -35.31 -6.29
N ALA A 3 -4.00 -36.42 -6.64
CA ALA A 3 -2.79 -36.89 -5.94
C ALA A 3 -1.69 -35.83 -5.83
N LYS A 4 -1.48 -35.04 -6.89
CA LYS A 4 -0.51 -33.93 -6.93
C LYS A 4 -0.77 -32.78 -5.94
N TYR A 5 -1.94 -32.76 -5.31
CA TYR A 5 -2.36 -31.76 -4.33
C TYR A 5 -2.36 -32.28 -2.90
N VAL A 6 -2.16 -33.59 -2.71
CA VAL A 6 -1.97 -34.20 -1.41
C VAL A 6 -0.57 -33.83 -0.91
N GLU A 7 -0.47 -33.50 0.37
CA GLU A 7 0.78 -33.10 0.99
C GLU A 7 0.92 -33.75 2.37
N ASP A 8 2.16 -33.91 2.82
CA ASP A 8 2.46 -34.40 4.16
C ASP A 8 2.04 -33.39 5.23
N LYS A 9 1.40 -33.88 6.30
CA LYS A 9 0.85 -33.03 7.36
C LYS A 9 1.95 -32.27 8.10
N ASP A 10 3.06 -32.94 8.42
CA ASP A 10 4.11 -32.36 9.25
C ASP A 10 4.92 -31.33 8.46
N LYS A 11 5.20 -31.60 7.18
CA LYS A 11 5.78 -30.60 6.26
C LYS A 11 4.89 -29.37 6.11
N MET A 12 3.58 -29.58 5.94
CA MET A 12 2.59 -28.50 5.86
C MET A 12 2.59 -27.65 7.13
N LEU A 13 2.50 -28.26 8.30
CA LEU A 13 2.47 -27.55 9.58
C LEU A 13 3.78 -26.78 9.82
N SER A 14 4.92 -27.44 9.65
CA SER A 14 6.24 -26.83 9.87
C SER A 14 6.44 -25.60 9.00
N ARG A 15 6.17 -25.69 7.69
CA ARG A 15 6.36 -24.56 6.78
C ARG A 15 5.32 -23.45 6.98
N THR A 16 4.08 -23.81 7.32
CA THR A 16 3.03 -22.83 7.65
C THR A 16 3.42 -22.04 8.89
N LEU A 17 3.91 -22.70 9.94
CA LEU A 17 4.36 -22.06 11.16
C LEU A 17 5.48 -21.06 10.87
N GLN A 18 6.48 -21.46 10.09
CA GLN A 18 7.59 -20.57 9.73
C GLN A 18 7.14 -19.32 8.97
N LEU A 19 6.14 -19.45 8.08
CA LEU A 19 5.56 -18.32 7.36
C LEU A 19 4.69 -17.42 8.24
N VAL A 20 4.01 -17.97 9.24
CA VAL A 20 3.24 -17.20 10.23
C VAL A 20 4.19 -16.43 11.16
N GLU A 21 5.28 -17.06 11.61
CA GLU A 21 6.33 -16.40 12.39
C GLU A 21 6.98 -15.28 11.58
N LEU A 22 7.32 -15.53 10.31
CA LEU A 22 7.79 -14.50 9.39
C LEU A 22 6.80 -13.32 9.31
N ALA A 23 5.51 -13.60 9.11
CA ALA A 23 4.48 -12.58 9.04
C ALA A 23 4.41 -11.73 10.32
N ASN A 24 4.64 -12.34 11.49
CA ASN A 24 4.71 -11.64 12.76
C ASN A 24 5.95 -10.74 12.86
N GLU A 25 7.11 -11.26 12.49
CA GLU A 25 8.40 -10.53 12.50
C GLU A 25 8.41 -9.33 11.52
N THR A 26 7.54 -9.36 10.49
CA THR A 26 7.45 -8.30 9.46
C THR A 26 6.13 -7.53 9.49
N TRP A 27 5.54 -7.33 10.68
CA TRP A 27 4.40 -6.42 10.91
C TRP A 27 3.08 -6.78 10.22
N LEU A 28 2.90 -8.01 9.73
CA LEU A 28 1.67 -8.43 9.05
C LEU A 28 0.59 -8.94 10.01
N VAL A 29 0.94 -9.23 11.26
CA VAL A 29 0.02 -9.78 12.29
C VAL A 29 -0.60 -8.68 13.14
N THR A 30 0.18 -7.69 13.57
CA THR A 30 -0.26 -6.65 14.51
C THR A 30 -1.50 -5.90 14.01
N GLY A 31 -2.54 -5.84 14.85
CA GLY A 31 -3.80 -5.14 14.56
C GLY A 31 -4.69 -5.81 13.51
N ARG A 32 -4.45 -7.08 13.16
CA ARG A 32 -5.18 -7.80 12.10
C ARG A 32 -5.78 -9.11 12.61
N HIS A 33 -6.83 -9.58 11.94
CA HIS A 33 -7.43 -10.88 12.25
C HIS A 33 -6.44 -12.02 11.92
N PRO A 34 -6.17 -12.98 12.83
CA PRO A 34 -5.12 -13.98 12.65
C PRO A 34 -5.45 -15.06 11.62
N LEU A 35 -6.71 -15.51 11.54
CA LEU A 35 -7.12 -16.62 10.65
C LEU A 35 -6.79 -16.39 9.14
N PRO A 36 -7.05 -15.20 8.54
CA PRO A 36 -6.61 -14.88 7.18
C PRO A 36 -5.10 -15.01 6.95
N ILE A 37 -4.28 -14.74 7.97
CA ILE A 37 -2.81 -14.82 7.87
C ILE A 37 -2.40 -16.28 7.79
N ILE A 38 -2.94 -17.11 8.68
CA ILE A 38 -2.72 -18.57 8.68
C ILE A 38 -3.20 -19.17 7.36
N THR A 39 -4.35 -18.74 6.84
CA THR A 39 -4.88 -19.21 5.55
C THR A 39 -3.94 -18.90 4.38
N ALA A 40 -3.40 -17.68 4.34
CA ALA A 40 -2.43 -17.27 3.32
C ALA A 40 -1.09 -18.02 3.46
N ALA A 41 -0.60 -18.17 4.70
CA ALA A 41 0.63 -18.90 4.99
C ALA A 41 0.51 -20.39 4.63
N ALA A 42 -0.61 -21.05 4.97
CA ALA A 42 -0.87 -22.44 4.64
C ALA A 42 -0.92 -22.67 3.12
N PHE A 43 -1.54 -21.73 2.39
CA PHE A 43 -1.55 -21.77 0.94
C PHE A 43 -0.14 -21.65 0.33
N LEU A 44 0.70 -20.73 0.82
CA LEU A 44 2.08 -20.58 0.35
C LEU A 44 2.96 -21.78 0.75
N ALA A 45 2.80 -22.31 1.95
CA ALA A 45 3.47 -23.53 2.39
C ALA A 45 3.16 -24.69 1.44
N TRP A 46 1.87 -24.90 1.15
CA TRP A 46 1.42 -25.91 0.21
C TRP A 46 1.95 -25.69 -1.21
N GLN A 47 1.93 -24.46 -1.73
CA GLN A 47 2.46 -24.18 -3.07
C GLN A 47 3.98 -24.40 -3.15
N SER A 48 4.74 -23.95 -2.16
CA SER A 48 6.20 -24.05 -2.15
C SER A 48 6.72 -25.49 -1.98
N LEU A 49 5.93 -26.40 -1.41
CA LEU A 49 6.31 -27.81 -1.29
C LEU A 49 6.34 -28.53 -2.63
N GLN A 50 5.54 -28.08 -3.60
CA GLN A 50 5.55 -28.62 -4.96
C GLN A 50 5.16 -27.56 -6.02
N PRO A 51 6.04 -26.57 -6.26
CA PRO A 51 5.68 -25.37 -7.04
C PRO A 51 5.24 -25.67 -8.46
N SER A 52 5.92 -26.59 -9.14
CA SER A 52 5.71 -26.93 -10.56
C SER A 52 4.26 -27.34 -10.87
N HIS A 53 3.57 -27.96 -9.91
CA HIS A 53 2.20 -28.44 -10.11
C HIS A 53 1.13 -27.56 -9.45
N ARG A 54 1.52 -26.66 -8.54
CA ARG A 54 0.59 -25.96 -7.62
C ARG A 54 0.49 -24.46 -7.86
N LEU A 55 1.44 -23.86 -8.59
CA LEU A 55 1.40 -22.43 -8.94
C LEU A 55 0.18 -22.03 -9.78
N THR A 56 -0.43 -22.98 -10.50
CA THR A 56 -1.67 -22.75 -11.27
C THR A 56 -2.94 -22.76 -10.42
N CYS A 57 -2.86 -23.22 -9.17
CA CYS A 57 -3.98 -23.24 -8.24
C CYS A 57 -4.09 -21.89 -7.52
N SER A 58 -5.28 -21.29 -7.51
CA SER A 58 -5.55 -20.05 -6.79
C SER A 58 -5.85 -20.32 -5.31
N LEU A 59 -5.72 -19.29 -4.46
CA LEU A 59 -6.07 -19.35 -3.05
C LEU A 59 -7.52 -19.84 -2.82
N ALA A 60 -8.47 -19.32 -3.62
CA ALA A 60 -9.87 -19.74 -3.53
C ALA A 60 -10.06 -21.22 -3.90
N ARG A 61 -9.37 -21.69 -4.95
CA ARG A 61 -9.43 -23.10 -5.36
C ARG A 61 -8.80 -24.00 -4.30
N PHE A 62 -7.69 -23.58 -3.69
CA PHE A 62 -7.06 -24.29 -2.59
C PHE A 62 -8.00 -24.44 -1.39
N CYS A 63 -8.61 -23.35 -0.92
CA CYS A 63 -9.55 -23.39 0.21
C CYS A 63 -10.73 -24.33 -0.09
N LYS A 64 -11.28 -24.28 -1.31
CA LYS A 64 -12.36 -25.18 -1.75
C LYS A 64 -11.94 -26.65 -1.79
N LEU A 65 -10.70 -26.95 -2.20
CA LEU A 65 -10.15 -28.32 -2.20
C LEU A 65 -9.85 -28.84 -0.79
N ALA A 66 -9.45 -27.94 0.11
CA ALA A 66 -9.18 -28.22 1.52
C ALA A 66 -10.46 -28.28 2.38
N ASN A 67 -11.61 -27.93 1.80
CA ASN A 67 -12.89 -27.82 2.50
C ASN A 67 -12.85 -26.83 3.68
N VAL A 68 -12.26 -25.65 3.45
CA VAL A 68 -12.17 -24.55 4.42
C VAL A 68 -12.73 -23.28 3.77
N ASP A 69 -13.43 -22.47 4.56
CA ASP A 69 -13.94 -21.17 4.10
C ASP A 69 -12.78 -20.21 3.80
N LEU A 70 -12.93 -19.40 2.74
CA LEU A 70 -11.93 -18.39 2.38
C LEU A 70 -12.22 -17.09 3.15
N PRO A 71 -11.38 -16.66 4.11
CA PRO A 71 -11.57 -15.39 4.79
C PRO A 71 -11.30 -14.22 3.82
N TYR A 72 -12.15 -13.20 3.82
CA TYR A 72 -12.03 -12.04 2.92
C TYR A 72 -10.63 -11.39 2.92
N PRO A 73 -9.96 -11.14 4.07
CA PRO A 73 -8.65 -10.50 4.07
C PRO A 73 -7.49 -11.41 3.62
N ALA A 74 -7.71 -12.70 3.38
CA ALA A 74 -6.64 -13.67 3.12
C ALA A 74 -5.89 -13.36 1.80
N ALA A 75 -6.60 -12.88 0.78
CA ALA A 75 -5.97 -12.45 -0.46
C ALA A 75 -4.99 -11.28 -0.24
N SER A 76 -5.34 -10.31 0.60
CA SER A 76 -4.45 -9.21 0.95
C SER A 76 -3.24 -9.69 1.76
N ARG A 77 -3.44 -10.59 2.73
CA ARG A 77 -2.34 -11.20 3.52
C ARG A 77 -1.36 -11.97 2.62
N LEU A 78 -1.88 -12.71 1.65
CA LEU A 78 -1.07 -13.42 0.66
C LEU A 78 -0.19 -12.47 -0.15
N GLN A 79 -0.74 -11.35 -0.62
CA GLN A 79 0.03 -10.37 -1.40
C GLN A 79 1.11 -9.67 -0.57
N GLU A 80 0.82 -9.37 0.69
CA GLU A 80 1.79 -8.76 1.62
C GLU A 80 2.91 -9.75 1.96
N LEU A 81 2.58 -11.01 2.24
CA LEU A 81 3.58 -12.04 2.54
C LEU A 81 4.50 -12.33 1.35
N LEU A 82 3.95 -12.34 0.13
CA LEU A 82 4.76 -12.42 -1.10
C LEU A 82 5.66 -11.19 -1.30
N ALA A 83 5.22 -10.00 -0.90
CA ALA A 83 6.04 -8.80 -0.96
C ALA A 83 7.22 -8.86 0.02
N VAL A 84 6.99 -9.33 1.25
CA VAL A 84 8.04 -9.57 2.24
C VAL A 84 9.06 -10.59 1.74
N LEU A 85 8.61 -11.70 1.16
CA LEU A 85 9.49 -12.71 0.59
C LEU A 85 10.34 -12.17 -0.56
N LEU A 86 9.79 -11.26 -1.38
CA LEU A 86 10.55 -10.58 -2.44
C LEU A 86 11.63 -9.65 -1.85
N GLN A 87 11.30 -8.86 -0.82
CA GLN A 87 12.27 -8.02 -0.12
C GLN A 87 13.40 -8.85 0.52
N MET A 88 13.08 -10.02 1.08
CA MET A 88 14.10 -10.96 1.59
C MET A 88 14.95 -11.53 0.45
N ALA A 89 14.34 -11.86 -0.70
CA ALA A 89 15.08 -12.36 -1.86
C ALA A 89 16.04 -11.31 -2.44
N GLU A 90 15.69 -10.02 -2.34
CA GLU A 90 16.58 -8.91 -2.66
C GLU A 90 17.81 -8.84 -1.75
N GLN A 91 17.94 -9.64 -0.69
CA GLN A 91 19.14 -9.70 0.15
C GLN A 91 20.15 -10.76 -0.33
N LEU A 92 19.75 -11.62 -1.27
CA LEU A 92 20.56 -12.70 -1.80
C LEU A 92 20.98 -12.39 -3.24
N ALA A 93 22.27 -12.13 -3.46
CA ALA A 93 22.80 -11.72 -4.77
C ALA A 93 22.40 -12.67 -5.92
N TRP A 94 22.40 -13.99 -5.68
CA TRP A 94 22.03 -14.98 -6.69
C TRP A 94 20.54 -15.00 -7.02
N LEU A 95 19.66 -14.53 -6.12
CA LEU A 95 18.23 -14.35 -6.39
C LEU A 95 17.91 -12.98 -6.98
N GLN A 96 18.62 -11.92 -6.57
CA GLN A 96 18.48 -10.58 -7.16
C GLN A 96 18.65 -10.60 -8.68
N ILE A 97 19.65 -11.34 -9.18
CA ILE A 97 19.96 -11.47 -10.60
C ILE A 97 18.77 -12.06 -11.39
N LEU A 98 17.96 -12.91 -10.75
CA LEU A 98 16.81 -13.56 -11.37
C LEU A 98 15.58 -12.65 -11.50
N LYS A 99 15.58 -11.46 -10.86
CA LYS A 99 14.46 -10.51 -10.86
C LYS A 99 13.12 -11.19 -10.59
N LEU A 100 13.00 -11.78 -9.41
CA LEU A 100 11.84 -12.58 -9.04
C LEU A 100 10.54 -11.77 -9.06
N ASP A 101 9.45 -12.44 -9.43
CA ASP A 101 8.10 -11.93 -9.30
C ASP A 101 7.36 -12.70 -8.19
N LYS A 102 6.12 -12.29 -7.91
CA LYS A 102 5.28 -12.92 -6.88
C LYS A 102 4.98 -14.41 -7.13
N ARG A 103 5.21 -14.93 -8.34
CA ARG A 103 4.99 -16.33 -8.70
C ARG A 103 6.27 -17.14 -8.63
N SER A 104 7.39 -16.60 -9.10
CA SER A 104 8.69 -17.27 -9.14
C SER A 104 9.32 -17.36 -7.75
N VAL A 105 9.10 -16.36 -6.88
CA VAL A 105 9.59 -16.37 -5.48
C VAL A 105 9.08 -17.58 -4.69
N VAL A 106 7.90 -18.11 -5.02
CA VAL A 106 7.30 -19.28 -4.35
C VAL A 106 8.21 -20.51 -4.42
N LYS A 107 9.01 -20.63 -5.48
CA LYS A 107 9.96 -21.75 -5.66
C LYS A 107 11.14 -21.69 -4.70
N HIS A 108 11.45 -20.49 -4.20
CA HIS A 108 12.60 -20.20 -3.34
C HIS A 108 12.20 -20.00 -1.88
N ILE A 109 10.94 -20.24 -1.52
CA ILE A 109 10.46 -20.07 -0.13
C ILE A 109 11.25 -20.95 0.85
N ASP A 110 11.66 -22.15 0.46
CA ASP A 110 12.43 -23.03 1.36
C ASP A 110 13.79 -22.41 1.71
N ASP A 111 14.52 -21.93 0.70
CA ASP A 111 15.81 -21.26 0.86
C ASP A 111 15.68 -19.96 1.69
N LEU A 112 14.62 -19.18 1.43
CA LEU A 112 14.34 -17.94 2.16
C LEU A 112 13.99 -18.20 3.64
N LEU A 113 13.19 -19.23 3.92
CA LEU A 113 12.83 -19.59 5.28
C LEU A 113 14.01 -20.17 6.07
N GLN A 114 14.88 -20.94 5.42
CA GLN A 114 16.09 -21.49 6.02
C GLN A 114 17.00 -20.40 6.62
N HIS A 115 17.03 -19.21 6.01
CA HIS A 115 17.85 -18.08 6.44
C HIS A 115 17.04 -16.88 6.96
N ARG A 116 15.77 -17.08 7.33
CA ARG A 116 14.81 -16.00 7.61
C ARG A 116 15.33 -14.93 8.56
N HIS A 117 15.92 -15.30 9.70
CA HIS A 117 16.32 -14.34 10.73
C HIS A 117 17.45 -13.42 10.25
N LEU A 118 18.37 -13.94 9.42
CA LEU A 118 19.44 -13.14 8.83
C LEU A 118 18.87 -12.21 7.76
N LEU A 119 18.05 -12.75 6.85
CA LEU A 119 17.46 -11.98 5.75
C LEU A 119 16.56 -10.86 6.25
N ILE A 120 15.77 -11.10 7.30
CA ILE A 120 14.94 -10.09 7.96
C ILE A 120 15.82 -8.98 8.54
N ARG A 121 16.88 -9.31 9.29
CA ARG A 121 17.81 -8.31 9.85
C ARG A 121 18.46 -7.46 8.77
N MET A 122 18.88 -8.08 7.66
CA MET A 122 19.46 -7.36 6.53
C MET A 122 18.42 -6.43 5.87
N ALA A 123 17.21 -6.93 5.63
CA ALA A 123 16.12 -6.14 5.04
C ALA A 123 15.69 -4.96 5.93
N PHE A 124 15.78 -5.07 7.26
CA PHE A 124 15.58 -3.94 8.17
C PHE A 124 16.75 -2.94 8.13
N ARG A 125 18.00 -3.41 8.10
CA ARG A 125 19.21 -2.56 8.13
C ARG A 125 19.41 -1.75 6.85
N ASP A 126 19.26 -2.37 5.70
CA ASP A 126 19.42 -1.68 4.41
C ASP A 126 18.36 -0.59 4.22
N GLY A 127 17.26 -0.70 4.95
CA GLY A 127 16.29 0.35 5.07
C GLY A 127 16.74 1.58 5.88
N THR A 128 17.42 1.37 7.01
CA THR A 128 17.84 2.47 7.91
C THR A 128 19.03 3.27 7.39
N ALA A 129 19.96 2.62 6.67
CA ALA A 129 21.18 3.28 6.17
C ALA A 129 20.90 4.44 5.17
N GLU A 130 19.80 4.36 4.43
CA GLU A 130 19.42 5.39 3.45
C GLU A 130 18.64 6.57 4.10
N VAL A 131 18.07 6.37 5.30
CA VAL A 131 17.36 7.43 6.05
C VAL A 131 18.37 8.39 6.70
N GLU A 132 19.44 7.85 7.30
CA GLU A 132 20.52 8.65 7.89
C GLU A 132 21.27 9.47 6.83
N SER A 133 21.53 8.88 5.66
CA SER A 133 22.18 9.56 4.53
C SER A 133 21.37 10.76 3.98
N GLN A 134 20.04 10.75 4.14
CA GLN A 134 19.18 11.88 3.72
C GLN A 134 19.13 13.01 4.75
N GLU A 135 19.30 12.73 6.04
CA GLU A 135 19.33 13.74 7.10
C GLU A 135 20.68 14.48 7.11
N GLU A 136 21.80 13.78 6.84
CA GLU A 136 23.14 14.41 6.76
C GLU A 136 23.29 15.38 5.58
N LEU A 137 22.62 15.12 4.45
CA LEU A 137 22.64 15.99 3.27
C LEU A 137 21.83 17.28 3.42
N GLN A 138 20.90 17.36 4.38
CA GLN A 138 20.14 18.59 4.67
C GLN A 138 20.81 19.48 5.73
N GLY A 139 21.71 18.92 6.55
CA GLY A 139 22.43 19.66 7.60
C GLY A 139 23.65 20.45 7.13
N GLN A 140 24.09 20.31 5.88
CA GLN A 140 25.35 20.91 5.38
C GLN A 140 25.17 22.10 4.41
N GLN A 141 23.97 22.66 4.25
CA GLN A 141 23.70 23.74 3.29
C GLN A 141 23.56 25.15 3.90
N GLN A 142 24.21 25.45 5.02
CA GLN A 142 24.15 26.80 5.61
C GLN A 142 25.47 27.57 5.76
N GLU A 143 26.60 27.05 5.26
CA GLU A 143 27.84 27.83 5.25
C GLU A 143 28.62 27.62 3.95
N GLN A 144 28.40 28.50 2.94
CA GLN A 144 29.44 29.21 2.17
C GLN A 144 28.85 29.90 0.92
N GLU A 145 29.18 31.18 0.81
CA GLU A 145 28.81 32.17 -0.22
C GLU A 145 29.52 31.97 -1.57
N GLU A 146 28.80 32.37 -2.64
CA GLU A 146 29.23 33.08 -3.86
C GLU A 146 30.29 32.45 -4.81
N VAL A 147 29.87 32.13 -6.05
CA VAL A 147 30.35 32.73 -7.33
C VAL A 147 29.92 31.87 -8.54
N GLU A 148 29.26 32.56 -9.48
CA GLU A 148 29.03 32.37 -10.92
C GLU A 148 29.46 31.11 -11.72
N ASP A 149 28.48 30.67 -12.53
CA ASP A 149 28.53 30.39 -13.98
C ASP A 149 28.55 28.93 -14.50
N ASN A 150 27.61 28.72 -15.43
CA ASN A 150 27.43 27.64 -16.41
C ASN A 150 27.32 26.18 -15.95
N SER A 151 26.14 25.58 -16.16
CA SER A 151 25.99 24.33 -16.95
C SER A 151 24.56 23.76 -16.95
N LEU A 152 24.05 23.55 -18.16
CA LEU A 152 23.09 22.55 -18.62
C LEU A 152 21.95 22.09 -17.68
N ASP A 153 20.74 22.49 -18.07
CA ASP A 153 19.49 21.80 -17.80
C ASP A 153 19.60 20.29 -18.11
N LYS A 154 19.46 19.45 -17.07
CA LYS A 154 19.31 18.00 -17.20
C LYS A 154 17.92 17.60 -16.69
N PRO A 155 17.16 16.80 -17.46
CA PRO A 155 15.78 16.47 -17.13
C PRO A 155 15.70 15.65 -15.83
N LYS A 156 14.71 15.96 -14.99
CA LYS A 156 14.31 15.23 -13.79
C LYS A 156 14.17 13.73 -14.08
N GLY A 157 15.24 12.97 -13.88
CA GLY A 157 15.24 11.52 -13.87
C GLY A 157 14.39 11.02 -12.71
N LYS A 158 13.46 10.11 -12.99
CA LYS A 158 12.72 9.35 -11.98
C LYS A 158 13.73 8.72 -11.03
N ARG A 159 13.73 9.14 -9.75
CA ARG A 159 14.51 8.49 -8.70
C ARG A 159 14.19 6.99 -8.71
N PRO A 160 15.19 6.09 -8.66
CA PRO A 160 14.92 4.69 -8.36
C PRO A 160 14.19 4.62 -7.02
N ALA A 161 13.21 3.73 -6.91
CA ALA A 161 12.52 3.49 -5.65
C ALA A 161 13.57 3.12 -4.60
N SER A 162 13.64 3.89 -3.52
CA SER A 162 14.43 3.50 -2.35
C SER A 162 14.04 2.09 -1.92
N PRO A 163 14.97 1.27 -1.40
CA PRO A 163 14.65 -0.05 -0.87
C PRO A 163 13.48 0.09 0.09
N ALA A 164 12.39 -0.62 -0.18
CA ALA A 164 11.17 -0.47 0.59
C ALA A 164 11.47 -0.93 2.03
N LEU A 165 11.49 0.01 2.97
CA LEU A 165 11.61 -0.26 4.40
C LEU A 165 10.61 -1.34 4.81
N LEU A 166 11.02 -2.29 5.65
CA LEU A 166 10.09 -3.20 6.31
C LEU A 166 9.31 -2.42 7.38
N LEU A 167 8.17 -1.86 6.98
CA LEU A 167 7.24 -1.15 7.85
C LEU A 167 5.87 -1.84 7.83
N PRO A 168 5.02 -1.59 8.85
CA PRO A 168 3.61 -1.97 8.79
C PRO A 168 2.96 -1.54 7.45
N PRO A 169 2.18 -2.40 6.77
CA PRO A 169 1.67 -2.08 5.43
C PRO A 169 0.80 -0.81 5.36
N CYS A 170 0.20 -0.40 6.48
CA CYS A 170 -0.55 0.86 6.59
C CYS A 170 0.34 2.11 6.53
N MET A 171 1.63 1.99 6.84
CA MET A 171 2.60 3.10 6.78
C MET A 171 3.24 3.23 5.40
N LEU A 172 3.31 2.14 4.62
CA LEU A 172 3.91 2.13 3.27
C LEU A 172 3.02 2.78 2.20
N LYS A 173 1.73 2.93 2.50
CA LYS A 173 0.77 3.63 1.64
C LYS A 173 0.02 4.69 2.43
N PRO A 174 0.61 5.86 2.74
CA PRO A 174 -0.15 7.00 3.21
C PRO A 174 -0.57 7.87 2.02
N PRO A 175 -1.79 7.72 1.48
CA PRO A 175 -2.36 8.69 0.55
C PRO A 175 -2.83 9.97 1.28
N LYS A 176 -2.88 11.05 0.50
CA LYS A 176 -2.85 12.47 0.90
C LYS A 176 -3.74 12.83 2.11
N ARG A 177 -3.09 13.29 3.18
CA ARG A 177 -3.71 14.19 4.14
C ARG A 177 -4.01 15.50 3.41
N ILE A 178 -5.29 15.81 3.18
CA ILE A 178 -5.67 17.20 2.90
C ILE A 178 -5.56 17.89 4.25
N HIS A 179 -4.45 18.59 4.46
CA HIS A 179 -4.41 19.63 5.46
C HIS A 179 -5.38 20.71 4.98
N SER A 180 -6.62 20.70 5.46
CA SER A 180 -7.22 21.98 5.79
C SER A 180 -6.37 22.49 6.93
N THR A 181 -5.38 23.33 6.63
CA THR A 181 -4.90 24.28 7.63
C THR A 181 -6.17 24.98 8.07
N SER A 182 -6.73 24.58 9.21
CA SER A 182 -7.81 25.33 9.82
C SER A 182 -7.24 26.73 9.93
N PRO A 183 -7.76 27.72 9.19
CA PRO A 183 -7.32 29.08 9.41
C PRO A 183 -7.56 29.35 10.90
N VAL A 184 -6.58 29.97 11.56
CA VAL A 184 -6.77 30.43 12.93
C VAL A 184 -7.96 31.37 12.89
N SER A 185 -9.07 30.93 13.47
CA SER A 185 -10.30 31.70 13.46
C SER A 185 -10.21 32.77 14.53
N THR A 186 -10.18 34.02 14.12
CA THR A 186 -10.37 35.18 15.00
C THR A 186 -11.84 35.60 15.06
N VAL A 187 -12.75 34.76 14.54
CA VAL A 187 -14.17 35.08 14.44
C VAL A 187 -14.80 35.03 15.84
N THR A 188 -15.39 36.13 16.29
CA THR A 188 -16.06 36.26 17.60
C THR A 188 -17.57 36.07 17.52
N GLY A 189 -18.17 36.27 16.35
CA GLY A 189 -19.62 36.19 16.13
C GLY A 189 -20.37 37.49 16.42
N ASP A 190 -19.67 38.51 16.93
CA ASP A 190 -20.19 39.85 17.19
C ASP A 190 -19.66 40.87 16.17
N GLU A 191 -19.04 40.41 15.08
CA GLU A 191 -18.55 41.30 14.04
C GLU A 191 -19.70 42.03 13.34
N ASN A 192 -19.48 43.29 13.00
CA ASN A 192 -20.44 44.05 12.22
C ASN A 192 -20.55 43.47 10.81
N ILE A 193 -21.74 43.02 10.44
CA ILE A 193 -22.05 42.57 9.09
C ILE A 193 -22.50 43.79 8.29
N SER A 194 -21.73 44.18 7.27
CA SER A 194 -22.06 45.33 6.43
C SER A 194 -23.25 45.03 5.49
N ASP A 195 -24.00 46.06 5.10
CA ASP A 195 -25.11 45.92 4.16
C ASP A 195 -24.65 45.28 2.83
N SER A 196 -23.44 45.60 2.36
CA SER A 196 -22.84 45.00 1.17
C SER A 196 -22.65 43.47 1.27
N GLU A 197 -22.37 42.95 2.47
CA GLU A 197 -22.22 41.50 2.72
C GLU A 197 -23.59 40.81 2.69
N ILE A 198 -24.67 41.50 3.07
CA ILE A 198 -26.03 40.96 3.00
C ILE A 198 -26.58 41.04 1.57
N GLU A 199 -26.31 42.13 0.88
CA GLU A 199 -26.78 42.40 -0.49
C GLU A 199 -26.33 41.32 -1.48
N GLN A 200 -25.16 40.69 -1.31
CA GLN A 200 -24.69 39.60 -2.19
C GLN A 200 -25.61 38.37 -2.17
N TYR A 201 -26.42 38.21 -1.12
CA TYR A 201 -27.38 37.11 -1.00
C TYR A 201 -28.77 37.47 -1.56
N LEU A 202 -29.01 38.74 -1.88
CA LEU A 202 -30.27 39.21 -2.44
C LEU A 202 -30.19 39.15 -3.97
N ARG A 203 -31.23 38.59 -4.60
CA ARG A 203 -31.32 38.63 -6.06
C ARG A 203 -31.51 40.06 -6.55
N THR A 204 -30.81 40.40 -7.62
CA THR A 204 -30.98 41.68 -8.29
C THR A 204 -32.37 41.77 -8.94
N PRO A 205 -32.90 42.98 -9.17
CA PRO A 205 -34.20 43.16 -9.85
C PRO A 205 -34.24 42.56 -11.26
N GLN A 206 -33.08 42.40 -11.92
CA GLN A 206 -33.00 41.73 -13.20
C GLN A 206 -33.16 40.21 -13.04
N GLU A 207 -32.43 39.60 -12.10
CA GLU A 207 -32.55 38.16 -11.81
C GLU A 207 -33.96 37.77 -11.38
N VAL A 208 -34.66 38.61 -10.62
CA VAL A 208 -36.06 38.37 -10.24
C VAL A 208 -36.97 38.36 -11.47
N ARG A 209 -36.83 39.33 -12.38
CA ARG A 209 -37.64 39.39 -13.61
C ARG A 209 -37.38 38.19 -14.51
N ASP A 210 -36.11 37.81 -14.67
CA ASP A 210 -35.75 36.67 -15.50
C ASP A 210 -36.23 35.35 -14.87
N PHE A 211 -36.16 35.21 -13.55
CA PHE A 211 -36.71 34.07 -12.82
C PHE A 211 -38.23 33.97 -12.97
N GLN A 212 -38.97 35.07 -12.81
CA GLN A 212 -40.43 35.11 -12.99
C GLN A 212 -40.83 34.75 -14.42
N ARG A 213 -40.09 35.27 -15.42
CA ARG A 213 -40.31 34.93 -16.83
C ARG A 213 -40.13 33.43 -17.07
N ALA A 214 -39.05 32.85 -16.54
CA ALA A 214 -38.78 31.41 -16.67
C ALA A 214 -39.86 30.56 -15.97
N GLN A 215 -40.32 30.98 -14.78
CA GLN A 215 -41.38 30.29 -14.04
C GLN A 215 -42.73 30.34 -14.78
N ALA A 216 -43.11 31.50 -15.32
CA ALA A 216 -44.34 31.64 -16.10
C ALA A 216 -44.31 30.79 -17.38
N ALA A 217 -43.17 30.74 -18.07
CA ALA A 217 -42.99 29.86 -19.22
C ALA A 217 -43.08 28.38 -18.85
N SER A 218 -42.53 27.98 -17.69
CA SER A 218 -42.62 26.60 -17.19
C SER A 218 -44.04 26.19 -16.79
N GLN A 219 -44.87 27.13 -16.32
CA GLN A 219 -46.27 26.86 -15.95
C GLN A 219 -47.22 26.87 -17.16
N ALA A 220 -46.84 27.58 -18.22
CA ALA A 220 -47.60 27.64 -19.47
C ALA A 220 -47.27 26.50 -20.46
N ALA A 221 -46.23 25.71 -20.19
CA ALA A 221 -45.90 24.53 -20.99
C ALA A 221 -46.89 23.38 -20.68
N PRO A 222 -47.62 22.83 -21.67
CA PRO A 222 -48.49 21.67 -21.43
C PRO A 222 -47.63 20.45 -21.11
N ASN A 223 -48.06 19.65 -20.12
CA ASN A 223 -47.40 18.38 -19.79
C ASN A 223 -47.29 17.52 -21.06
N PRO A 224 -46.10 16.97 -21.37
CA PRO A 224 -45.97 16.05 -22.49
C PRO A 224 -46.81 14.78 -22.22
N PRO A 225 -47.38 14.15 -23.27
CA PRO A 225 -48.16 12.92 -23.15
C PRO A 225 -47.33 11.73 -22.67
#